data_AF-A0AAV5GTQ3-F1
#
_entry.id   AF-A0AAV5GTQ3-F1
#
_cell.length_a   1.000
_cell.length_b   1.000
_cell.length_c   1.000
_cell.angle_alpha   90.00
_cell.angle_beta   90.00
_cell.angle_gamma   90.00
#
_symmetry.space_group_name_H-M   'P 1'
#
loop_
_entity.id
_entity.type
_entity.pdbx_description
1 polymer ?
#
loop_
_entity_poly.entity_id
_entity_poly.type
_entity_poly.pdbx_seq_one_letter_code
_entity_poly.pdbx_strand_id
1 'polypeptide(L)'
;MRKYWLLFFLLLSSLFFISCMKEPDKKETREEDINVSPNVFVTEIDRVMNKYEIKDGILYGSGVNNLGQLGTGEVDDLSKEYEPLIIAEHVKHIDFNGETLIYITEDNELFGVGLNHRGQLGQDIRVNDNSRYAYNSIPEPVKILENVSFAALGQAHIIVLKEDGSVWAIGDNMNGQLGNKKEWVNNFSSPDSYSNTPVHVMDNVVSIAVSSYNSAAITRDGVLYLWGDNSCGQIGNGKSGNGYPTISDCVSTLPEMIKTGITDFHFYVNGQGKLHCYAYSEWNKKEYRW
;
A
#
# COMPACT_ATOMS: atom_id res chain seq x y z
N MET A 1 -53.83 -14.92 54.59
CA MET A 1 -53.64 -15.60 53.30
C MET A 1 -52.29 -15.17 52.71
N ARG A 2 -51.44 -16.15 52.35
CA ARG A 2 -50.25 -16.19 51.44
C ARG A 2 -49.71 -14.85 50.84
N LYS A 3 -48.41 -14.55 50.61
CA LYS A 3 -47.08 -15.24 50.69
C LYS A 3 -45.95 -14.24 50.24
N TYR A 4 -44.76 -14.29 50.87
CA TYR A 4 -43.34 -14.06 50.41
C TYR A 4 -42.88 -12.71 49.76
N TRP A 5 -41.95 -11.90 50.33
CA TRP A 5 -40.47 -11.93 50.58
C TRP A 5 -39.65 -11.11 49.55
N LEU A 6 -38.82 -10.13 49.98
CA LEU A 6 -37.34 -10.13 49.90
C LEU A 6 -36.70 -8.81 50.43
N LEU A 7 -35.48 -8.96 50.97
CA LEU A 7 -34.67 -8.01 51.74
C LEU A 7 -33.53 -7.35 50.91
N PHE A 8 -33.23 -6.10 51.29
CA PHE A 8 -31.92 -5.40 51.44
C PHE A 8 -31.03 -4.98 50.26
N PHE A 9 -30.65 -3.69 50.34
CA PHE A 9 -29.66 -2.95 49.55
C PHE A 9 -28.29 -2.88 50.26
N LEU A 10 -27.23 -2.82 49.44
CA LEU A 10 -25.80 -2.85 49.79
C LEU A 10 -25.22 -1.51 50.31
N LEU A 11 -24.19 -1.65 51.15
CA LEU A 11 -23.33 -0.63 51.77
C LEU A 11 -21.96 -0.58 51.08
N LEU A 12 -21.36 0.63 51.00
CA LEU A 12 -19.95 0.86 50.64
C LEU A 12 -18.99 0.38 51.75
N SER A 13 -17.83 -0.18 51.39
CA SER A 13 -16.48 0.37 51.65
C SER A 13 -15.36 -0.69 51.58
N SER A 14 -14.17 -0.20 51.25
CA SER A 14 -12.87 -0.82 50.96
C SER A 14 -12.37 -1.97 51.86
N LEU A 15 -11.62 -2.93 51.27
CA LEU A 15 -10.37 -3.48 51.85
C LEU A 15 -9.59 -4.37 50.85
N PHE A 16 -8.27 -4.35 51.02
CA PHE A 16 -7.18 -4.99 50.31
C PHE A 16 -7.37 -6.47 49.91
N PHE A 17 -6.91 -6.81 48.69
CA PHE A 17 -6.25 -8.09 48.41
C PHE A 17 -5.14 -7.89 47.37
N ILE A 18 -3.89 -8.07 47.81
CA ILE A 18 -2.71 -8.27 46.98
C ILE A 18 -2.70 -9.75 46.57
N SER A 19 -2.65 -10.05 45.28
CA SER A 19 -2.25 -11.36 44.78
C SER A 19 -1.47 -11.21 43.49
N CYS A 20 -0.31 -11.87 43.45
CA CYS A 20 0.73 -11.80 42.43
C CYS A 20 0.21 -11.92 40.99
N MET A 21 0.53 -10.94 40.15
CA MET A 21 0.79 -11.18 38.74
C MET A 21 2.30 -11.16 38.54
N LYS A 22 2.87 -12.30 38.17
CA LYS A 22 4.26 -12.43 37.70
C LYS A 22 4.45 -11.46 36.53
N GLU A 23 5.52 -10.66 36.56
CA GLU A 23 6.04 -10.00 35.38
C GLU A 23 6.35 -11.05 34.31
N PRO A 24 5.93 -10.89 33.05
CA PRO A 24 6.40 -11.73 31.98
C PRO A 24 7.86 -11.38 31.66
N ASP A 25 8.70 -12.41 31.59
CA ASP A 25 10.14 -12.31 31.29
C ASP A 25 10.42 -11.40 30.08
N LYS A 26 11.40 -10.49 30.23
CA LYS A 26 11.95 -9.70 29.14
C LYS A 26 12.55 -10.64 28.08
N LYS A 27 11.81 -10.89 26.99
CA LYS A 27 12.42 -11.37 25.75
C LYS A 27 13.08 -10.19 25.06
N GLU A 28 14.40 -10.23 24.94
CA GLU A 28 15.16 -9.44 23.96
C GLU A 28 14.58 -9.73 22.57
N THR A 29 13.99 -8.72 21.94
CA THR A 29 13.65 -8.78 20.51
C THR A 29 14.93 -8.53 19.74
N ARG A 30 15.51 -9.60 19.18
CA ARG A 30 16.47 -9.49 18.06
C ARG A 30 15.78 -8.69 16.95
N GLU A 31 16.50 -7.74 16.36
CA GLU A 31 16.16 -7.21 15.03
C GLU A 31 16.02 -8.43 14.11
N GLU A 32 14.83 -8.63 13.57
CA GLU A 32 14.56 -9.74 12.66
C GLU A 32 15.21 -9.40 11.33
N ASP A 33 16.23 -10.18 10.95
CA ASP A 33 16.64 -10.31 9.56
C ASP A 33 15.39 -10.61 8.73
N ILE A 34 15.13 -9.79 7.70
CA ILE A 34 14.05 -10.04 6.74
C ILE A 34 14.43 -11.30 5.95
N ASN A 35 14.07 -12.45 6.50
CA ASN A 35 14.26 -13.73 5.85
C ASN A 35 13.02 -13.98 4.99
N VAL A 36 13.10 -13.59 3.71
CA VAL A 36 12.01 -13.80 2.75
C VAL A 36 11.90 -15.29 2.49
N SER A 37 11.01 -15.95 3.26
CA SER A 37 10.53 -17.29 2.92
C SER A 37 9.84 -17.25 1.54
N PRO A 38 9.72 -18.38 0.81
CA PRO A 38 9.03 -18.39 -0.47
C PRO A 38 7.56 -18.02 -0.24
N ASN A 39 7.26 -16.74 -0.46
CA ASN A 39 5.95 -16.18 -0.22
C ASN A 39 5.12 -16.46 -1.48
N VAL A 40 4.16 -17.39 -1.33
CA VAL A 40 3.09 -17.55 -2.30
C VAL A 40 2.12 -16.40 -2.10
N PHE A 41 1.94 -15.58 -3.13
CA PHE A 41 1.04 -14.45 -3.10
C PHE A 41 -0.05 -14.62 -4.18
N VAL A 42 -1.30 -14.29 -3.86
CA VAL A 42 -2.45 -14.53 -4.74
C VAL A 42 -3.29 -13.26 -4.85
N THR A 43 -3.70 -12.87 -6.06
CA THR A 43 -4.79 -11.91 -6.25
C THR A 43 -6.12 -12.63 -6.28
N GLU A 44 -7.12 -12.14 -5.55
CA GLU A 44 -8.52 -12.44 -5.83
C GLU A 44 -9.20 -11.16 -6.30
N ILE A 45 -9.32 -10.99 -7.61
CA ILE A 45 -10.30 -10.06 -8.19
C ILE A 45 -11.15 -10.86 -9.16
N ASP A 46 -12.30 -11.27 -8.67
CA ASP A 46 -13.47 -11.82 -9.35
C ASP A 46 -13.21 -12.53 -10.71
N ARG A 47 -13.16 -13.87 -10.62
CA ARG A 47 -13.19 -14.89 -11.69
C ARG A 47 -11.91 -15.35 -12.34
N VAL A 48 -10.75 -14.70 -12.18
CA VAL A 48 -9.50 -15.34 -12.62
C VAL A 48 -8.29 -14.97 -11.77
N MET A 49 -7.57 -16.00 -11.32
CA MET A 49 -6.59 -15.95 -10.23
C MET A 49 -5.18 -15.76 -10.79
N ASN A 50 -4.57 -14.57 -10.64
CA ASN A 50 -3.13 -14.47 -10.76
C ASN A 50 -2.45 -14.90 -9.45
N LYS A 51 -1.50 -15.82 -9.56
CA LYS A 51 -0.66 -16.28 -8.46
C LYS A 51 0.78 -15.92 -8.78
N TYR A 52 1.47 -15.31 -7.84
CA TYR A 52 2.88 -15.00 -7.92
C TYR A 52 3.64 -15.65 -6.77
N GLU A 53 4.84 -16.15 -7.02
CA GLU A 53 5.65 -16.84 -6.02
C GLU A 53 7.11 -16.53 -6.27
N ILE A 54 7.83 -16.06 -5.25
CA ILE A 54 9.28 -15.96 -5.30
C ILE A 54 9.86 -17.24 -4.69
N LYS A 55 10.72 -17.94 -5.43
CA LYS A 55 11.47 -19.08 -4.92
C LYS A 55 12.90 -19.03 -5.41
N ASP A 56 13.85 -19.05 -4.47
CA ASP A 56 15.29 -19.01 -4.75
C ASP A 56 15.68 -17.82 -5.65
N GLY A 57 15.08 -16.64 -5.41
CA GLY A 57 15.28 -15.43 -6.22
C GLY A 57 14.55 -15.42 -7.57
N ILE A 58 13.81 -16.48 -7.93
CA ILE A 58 13.05 -16.55 -9.18
C ILE A 58 11.59 -16.22 -8.90
N LEU A 59 11.05 -15.24 -9.63
CA LEU A 59 9.64 -14.88 -9.61
C LEU A 59 8.87 -15.72 -10.63
N TYR A 60 7.98 -16.55 -10.12
CA TYR A 60 7.02 -17.32 -10.89
C TYR A 60 5.66 -16.62 -10.92
N GLY A 61 4.94 -16.73 -12.03
CA GLY A 61 3.56 -16.27 -12.15
C GLY A 61 2.68 -17.20 -12.97
N SER A 62 1.42 -17.35 -12.56
CA SER A 62 0.40 -18.13 -13.27
C SER A 62 -0.93 -17.38 -13.31
N GLY A 63 -1.86 -17.83 -14.14
CA GLY A 63 -3.21 -17.25 -14.27
C GLY A 63 -3.42 -16.52 -15.58
N VAL A 64 -4.16 -15.42 -15.57
CA VAL A 64 -4.56 -14.70 -16.78
C VAL A 64 -3.54 -13.65 -17.19
N ASN A 65 -3.47 -13.37 -18.49
CA ASN A 65 -2.55 -12.41 -19.08
C ASN A 65 -3.23 -11.42 -20.05
N ASN A 66 -4.50 -11.11 -19.79
CA ASN A 66 -5.33 -10.29 -20.67
C ASN A 66 -5.01 -8.79 -20.63
N LEU A 67 -4.09 -8.39 -19.75
CA LEU A 67 -3.52 -7.05 -19.66
C LEU A 67 -1.98 -7.10 -19.66
N GLY A 68 -1.38 -8.26 -19.98
CA GLY A 68 0.07 -8.44 -19.97
C GLY A 68 0.66 -8.63 -18.56
N GLN A 69 -0.15 -8.90 -17.54
CA GLN A 69 0.28 -8.99 -16.15
C GLN A 69 1.26 -10.14 -15.84
N LEU A 70 1.48 -11.08 -16.78
CA LEU A 70 2.50 -12.12 -16.68
C LEU A 70 3.82 -11.78 -17.40
N GLY A 71 3.91 -10.64 -18.08
CA GLY A 71 5.18 -10.18 -18.66
C GLY A 71 5.68 -11.02 -19.85
N THR A 72 4.80 -11.72 -20.57
CA THR A 72 5.16 -12.68 -21.64
C THR A 72 5.47 -12.05 -23.00
N GLY A 73 5.29 -10.74 -23.14
CA GLY A 73 5.33 -10.01 -24.41
C GLY A 73 4.02 -9.99 -25.19
N GLU A 74 2.99 -10.68 -24.70
CA GLU A 74 1.67 -10.74 -25.33
C GLU A 74 0.56 -10.30 -24.37
N VAL A 75 -0.58 -9.93 -24.95
CA VAL A 75 -1.85 -9.69 -24.26
C VAL A 75 -2.86 -10.71 -24.79
N ASP A 76 -3.42 -11.53 -23.89
CA ASP A 76 -4.26 -12.67 -24.25
C ASP A 76 -5.77 -12.44 -24.02
N ASP A 77 -6.60 -13.40 -24.41
CA ASP A 77 -8.00 -13.43 -23.98
C ASP A 77 -8.10 -13.78 -22.48
N LEU A 78 -9.11 -13.21 -21.80
CA LEU A 78 -9.46 -13.45 -20.40
C LEU A 78 -9.74 -14.93 -20.08
N SER A 79 -10.09 -15.74 -21.09
CA SER A 79 -10.36 -17.17 -20.94
C SER A 79 -9.10 -18.05 -20.91
N LYS A 80 -7.94 -17.49 -21.27
CA LYS A 80 -6.66 -18.23 -21.32
C LYS A 80 -5.94 -18.11 -19.98
N GLU A 81 -5.68 -19.26 -19.36
CA GLU A 81 -4.89 -19.37 -18.13
C GLU A 81 -3.53 -20.03 -18.43
N TYR A 82 -2.49 -19.47 -17.83
CA TYR A 82 -1.13 -19.97 -17.92
C TYR A 82 -0.78 -20.79 -16.67
N GLU A 83 -0.12 -21.92 -16.90
CA GLU A 83 0.66 -22.61 -15.88
C GLU A 83 1.81 -21.72 -15.37
N PRO A 84 2.40 -22.00 -14.20
CA PRO A 84 3.50 -21.21 -13.67
C PRO A 84 4.64 -20.97 -14.67
N LEU A 85 4.86 -19.70 -15.01
CA LEU A 85 5.93 -19.17 -15.87
C LEU A 85 7.00 -18.50 -15.02
N ILE A 86 8.24 -18.46 -15.51
CA ILE A 86 9.27 -17.58 -14.97
C ILE A 86 9.04 -16.18 -15.52
N ILE A 87 8.83 -15.21 -14.64
CA ILE A 87 8.66 -13.79 -15.00
C ILE A 87 10.01 -13.06 -14.92
N ALA A 88 10.76 -13.29 -13.84
CA ALA A 88 12.02 -12.62 -13.59
C ALA A 88 12.91 -13.44 -12.66
N GLU A 89 14.22 -13.18 -12.72
CA GLU A 89 15.22 -13.73 -11.82
C GLU A 89 15.77 -12.63 -10.91
N HIS A 90 16.51 -13.02 -9.87
CA HIS A 90 17.08 -12.13 -8.87
C HIS A 90 16.03 -11.19 -8.24
N VAL A 91 14.84 -11.69 -7.91
CA VAL A 91 13.75 -10.92 -7.31
C VAL A 91 13.73 -11.10 -5.79
N LYS A 92 13.67 -9.99 -5.06
CA LYS A 92 13.59 -9.98 -3.58
C LYS A 92 12.26 -9.48 -3.02
N HIS A 93 11.49 -8.75 -3.81
CA HIS A 93 10.20 -8.20 -3.40
C HIS A 93 9.24 -8.14 -4.58
N ILE A 94 7.96 -8.37 -4.32
CA ILE A 94 6.90 -8.11 -5.29
C ILE A 94 5.74 -7.36 -4.66
N ASP A 95 5.09 -6.55 -5.47
CA ASP A 95 3.76 -6.06 -5.19
C ASP A 95 2.88 -6.11 -6.43
N PHE A 96 1.58 -6.33 -6.28
CA PHE A 96 0.72 -6.56 -7.44
C PHE A 96 -0.74 -6.34 -7.08
N ASN A 97 -1.56 -6.06 -8.09
CA ASN A 97 -3.00 -6.17 -8.07
C ASN A 97 -3.44 -7.12 -9.21
N GLY A 98 -4.74 -7.27 -9.47
CA GLY A 98 -5.23 -8.18 -10.53
C GLY A 98 -4.76 -7.85 -11.95
N GLU A 99 -4.10 -6.72 -12.16
CA GLU A 99 -3.82 -6.17 -13.50
C GLU A 99 -2.37 -5.74 -13.69
N THR A 100 -1.67 -5.44 -12.60
CA THR A 100 -0.33 -4.87 -12.59
C THR A 100 0.51 -5.63 -11.59
N LEU A 101 1.70 -6.04 -12.01
CA LEU A 101 2.72 -6.60 -11.14
C LEU A 101 3.92 -5.66 -11.15
N ILE A 102 4.46 -5.40 -9.97
CA ILE A 102 5.74 -4.73 -9.77
C ILE A 102 6.65 -5.64 -8.95
N TYR A 103 7.95 -5.54 -9.21
CA TYR A 103 8.93 -6.33 -8.48
C TYR A 103 10.26 -5.58 -8.35
N ILE A 104 10.98 -5.87 -7.27
CA ILE A 104 12.29 -5.30 -6.99
C ILE A 104 13.32 -6.42 -7.08
N THR A 105 14.38 -6.18 -7.84
CA THR A 105 15.50 -7.10 -7.97
C THR A 105 16.47 -7.01 -6.79
N GLU A 106 17.35 -7.99 -6.65
CA GLU A 106 18.44 -7.99 -5.66
C GLU A 106 19.32 -6.74 -5.81
N ASP A 107 19.51 -6.27 -7.05
CA ASP A 107 20.24 -5.05 -7.42
C ASP A 107 19.47 -3.73 -7.18
N ASN A 108 18.35 -3.77 -6.45
CA ASN A 108 17.52 -2.60 -6.14
C ASN A 108 16.91 -1.90 -7.37
N GLU A 109 16.59 -2.67 -8.41
CA GLU A 109 15.89 -2.15 -9.59
C GLU A 109 14.40 -2.49 -9.49
N LEU A 110 13.55 -1.49 -9.67
CA LEU A 110 12.10 -1.66 -9.70
C LEU A 110 11.66 -1.85 -11.15
N PHE A 111 10.97 -2.95 -11.40
CA PHE A 111 10.31 -3.25 -12.66
C PHE A 111 8.80 -3.36 -12.47
N GLY A 112 8.07 -3.26 -13.57
CA GLY A 112 6.68 -3.69 -13.59
C GLY A 112 6.17 -4.10 -14.97
N VAL A 113 5.02 -4.76 -14.94
CA VAL A 113 4.37 -5.39 -16.09
C VAL A 113 2.84 -5.28 -15.90
N GLY A 114 2.10 -5.32 -16.99
CA GLY A 114 0.63 -5.31 -16.97
C GLY A 114 0.01 -3.96 -17.32
N LEU A 115 -1.09 -3.61 -16.66
CA LEU A 115 -1.87 -2.41 -16.96
C LEU A 115 -1.10 -1.12 -16.65
N ASN A 116 -1.16 -0.18 -17.59
CA ASN A 116 -0.48 1.12 -17.57
C ASN A 116 -1.39 2.30 -18.00
N HIS A 117 -2.71 2.17 -17.86
CA HIS A 117 -3.67 3.20 -18.32
C HIS A 117 -3.61 4.54 -17.58
N ARG A 118 -2.84 4.62 -16.48
CA ARG A 118 -2.54 5.86 -15.75
C ARG A 118 -1.04 6.16 -15.71
N GLY A 119 -0.24 5.49 -16.53
CA GLY A 119 1.21 5.68 -16.54
C GLY A 119 1.95 5.10 -15.33
N GLN A 120 1.30 4.25 -14.52
CA GLN A 120 1.89 3.68 -13.30
C GLN A 120 3.18 2.89 -13.50
N LEU A 121 3.39 2.31 -14.69
CA LEU A 121 4.60 1.56 -15.04
C LEU A 121 5.63 2.43 -15.78
N GLY A 122 5.35 3.73 -15.93
CA GLY A 122 6.12 4.63 -16.78
C GLY A 122 5.98 4.31 -18.26
N GLN A 123 6.65 5.10 -19.10
CA GLN A 123 6.64 5.08 -20.58
C GLN A 123 5.62 6.01 -21.27
N ASP A 124 6.02 6.43 -22.47
CA ASP A 124 5.30 7.32 -23.39
C ASP A 124 4.29 6.55 -24.28
N ILE A 125 3.71 5.47 -23.75
CA ILE A 125 2.48 4.93 -24.32
C ILE A 125 1.47 6.05 -24.16
N ARG A 126 1.16 6.76 -25.25
CA ARG A 126 0.15 7.80 -25.21
C ARG A 126 -1.12 7.17 -24.68
N VAL A 127 -1.51 7.59 -23.47
CA VAL A 127 -2.78 7.27 -22.85
C VAL A 127 -3.84 7.99 -23.69
N ASN A 128 -4.18 7.42 -24.85
CA ASN A 128 -4.94 8.12 -25.88
C ASN A 128 -6.41 8.36 -25.46
N ASP A 129 -6.87 7.75 -24.36
CA ASP A 129 -8.29 7.76 -23.96
C ASP A 129 -8.55 7.46 -22.46
N ASN A 130 -7.52 7.32 -21.60
CA ASN A 130 -7.67 6.86 -20.20
C ASN A 130 -8.50 5.56 -20.03
N SER A 131 -8.73 4.82 -21.10
CA SER A 131 -9.58 3.63 -21.11
C SER A 131 -8.76 2.36 -20.87
N ARG A 132 -9.36 1.37 -20.21
CA ARG A 132 -8.70 0.13 -19.75
C ARG A 132 -8.37 -0.86 -20.89
N TYR A 133 -8.48 -0.45 -22.16
CA TYR A 133 -8.38 -1.34 -23.33
C TYR A 133 -6.94 -1.49 -23.86
N ALA A 134 -6.74 -2.49 -24.73
CA ALA A 134 -5.50 -3.15 -25.16
C ALA A 134 -4.33 -2.29 -25.73
N TYR A 135 -4.35 -0.97 -25.60
CA TYR A 135 -3.22 -0.08 -25.92
C TYR A 135 -2.49 0.44 -24.69
N ASN A 136 -3.06 0.27 -23.49
CA ASN A 136 -2.54 0.81 -22.24
C ASN A 136 -1.91 -0.28 -21.36
N SER A 137 -1.35 -1.33 -21.96
CA SER A 137 -0.65 -2.41 -21.25
C SER A 137 0.82 -2.47 -21.64
N ILE A 138 1.64 -2.90 -20.68
CA ILE A 138 3.07 -3.19 -20.85
C ILE A 138 3.24 -4.71 -20.67
N PRO A 139 3.23 -5.48 -21.78
CA PRO A 139 3.25 -6.94 -21.70
C PRO A 139 4.64 -7.52 -21.53
N GLU A 140 5.71 -6.72 -21.62
CA GLU A 140 7.08 -7.11 -21.28
C GLU A 140 7.57 -6.27 -20.09
N PRO A 141 8.36 -6.81 -19.15
CA PRO A 141 8.80 -6.04 -18.01
C PRO A 141 9.57 -4.77 -18.40
N VAL A 142 9.17 -3.64 -17.80
CA VAL A 142 9.86 -2.35 -17.94
C VAL A 142 10.52 -1.96 -16.62
N LYS A 143 11.75 -1.46 -16.70
CA LYS A 143 12.42 -0.80 -15.58
C LYS A 143 11.78 0.56 -15.31
N ILE A 144 11.29 0.77 -14.08
CA ILE A 144 10.66 2.01 -13.62
C ILE A 144 11.69 2.92 -12.96
N LEU A 145 12.44 2.39 -11.98
CA LEU A 145 13.41 3.14 -11.17
C LEU A 145 14.57 2.25 -10.70
N GLU A 146 15.67 2.87 -10.31
CA GLU A 146 16.86 2.24 -9.73
C GLU A 146 17.16 2.79 -8.32
N ASN A 147 17.96 2.08 -7.54
CA ASN A 147 18.28 2.38 -6.13
C ASN A 147 17.00 2.39 -5.27
N VAL A 148 16.12 1.42 -5.50
CA VAL A 148 14.85 1.25 -4.82
C VAL A 148 15.01 0.32 -3.63
N SER A 149 14.76 0.84 -2.43
CA SER A 149 14.72 0.06 -1.21
C SER A 149 13.37 -0.64 -1.02
N PHE A 150 12.27 0.04 -1.36
CA PHE A 150 10.92 -0.51 -1.25
C PHE A 150 9.97 0.17 -2.24
N ALA A 151 8.92 -0.55 -2.65
CA ALA A 151 7.86 -0.01 -3.49
C ALA A 151 6.53 -0.64 -3.11
N ALA A 152 5.47 0.17 -3.18
CA ALA A 152 4.11 -0.24 -2.90
C ALA A 152 3.18 0.24 -4.02
N LEU A 153 2.30 -0.67 -4.46
CA LEU A 153 1.36 -0.49 -5.56
C LEU A 153 -0.05 -0.29 -5.01
N GLY A 154 -0.61 0.90 -5.27
CA GLY A 154 -2.03 1.18 -5.07
C GLY A 154 -2.87 0.66 -6.24
N GLN A 155 -4.04 1.25 -6.48
CA GLN A 155 -4.88 0.79 -7.60
C GLN A 155 -4.26 1.07 -8.97
N ALA A 156 -3.74 2.28 -9.15
CA ALA A 156 -3.13 2.73 -10.40
C ALA A 156 -2.00 3.73 -10.16
N HIS A 157 -1.35 3.67 -8.99
CA HIS A 157 -0.18 4.48 -8.65
C HIS A 157 0.82 3.64 -7.86
N ILE A 158 2.09 4.01 -7.94
CA ILE A 158 3.18 3.40 -7.18
C ILE A 158 3.82 4.49 -6.35
N ILE A 159 4.13 4.18 -5.09
CA ILE A 159 5.06 4.95 -4.27
C ILE A 159 6.34 4.13 -4.05
N VAL A 160 7.47 4.81 -4.11
CA VAL A 160 8.80 4.21 -4.15
C VAL A 160 9.68 4.89 -3.11
N LEU A 161 10.26 4.10 -2.22
CA LEU A 161 11.27 4.53 -1.27
C LEU A 161 12.63 4.15 -1.82
N LYS A 162 13.47 5.16 -2.09
CA LYS A 162 14.84 4.95 -2.53
C LYS A 162 15.78 4.73 -1.35
N GLU A 163 16.95 4.15 -1.62
CA GLU A 163 17.98 3.87 -0.61
C GLU A 163 18.50 5.13 0.12
N ASP A 164 18.44 6.30 -0.53
CA ASP A 164 18.79 7.59 0.08
C ASP A 164 17.72 8.12 1.05
N GLY A 165 16.54 7.47 1.09
CA GLY A 165 15.38 7.90 1.86
C GLY A 165 14.53 8.97 1.17
N SER A 166 14.72 9.19 -0.13
CA SER A 166 13.77 9.96 -0.95
C SER A 166 12.57 9.09 -1.35
N VAL A 167 11.39 9.71 -1.38
CA VAL A 167 10.16 9.12 -1.87
C VAL A 167 9.82 9.67 -3.24
N TRP A 168 9.50 8.77 -4.13
CA TRP A 168 9.05 9.04 -5.48
C TRP A 168 7.68 8.41 -5.70
N ALA A 169 6.90 8.98 -6.61
CA ALA A 169 5.61 8.42 -6.99
C ALA A 169 5.43 8.43 -8.51
N ILE A 170 4.60 7.54 -9.04
CA ILE A 170 4.26 7.47 -10.46
C ILE A 170 2.84 6.90 -10.62
N GLY A 171 2.16 7.27 -11.70
CA GLY A 171 0.84 6.77 -12.04
C GLY A 171 -0.28 7.77 -11.82
N ASP A 172 -1.47 7.28 -11.48
CA ASP A 172 -2.67 8.08 -11.28
C ASP A 172 -2.43 9.17 -10.24
N ASN A 173 -3.02 10.34 -10.45
CA ASN A 173 -2.94 11.48 -9.54
C ASN A 173 -4.26 12.25 -9.44
N MET A 174 -5.37 11.58 -9.76
CA MET A 174 -6.69 12.19 -9.66
C MET A 174 -7.03 12.62 -8.25
N ASN A 175 -6.64 11.81 -7.26
CA ASN A 175 -6.91 12.10 -5.86
C ASN A 175 -5.71 12.70 -5.14
N GLY A 176 -4.69 13.18 -5.86
CA GLY A 176 -3.48 13.71 -5.22
C GLY A 176 -2.56 12.64 -4.63
N GLN A 177 -2.78 11.36 -4.92
CA GLN A 177 -2.00 10.23 -4.37
C GLN A 177 -0.51 10.24 -4.73
N LEU A 178 -0.05 11.04 -5.71
CA LEU A 178 1.38 11.24 -5.94
C LEU A 178 2.01 12.24 -4.98
N GLY A 179 1.22 13.04 -4.26
CA GLY A 179 1.71 14.00 -3.26
C GLY A 179 2.51 15.19 -3.81
N ASN A 180 2.60 15.33 -5.14
CA ASN A 180 3.47 16.29 -5.84
C ASN A 180 2.75 17.58 -6.32
N LYS A 181 1.44 17.71 -6.08
CA LYS A 181 0.64 18.86 -6.53
C LYS A 181 0.45 19.90 -5.43
N LYS A 182 0.13 21.12 -5.86
CA LYS A 182 -0.30 22.22 -4.98
C LYS A 182 -1.72 22.75 -5.28
N GLU A 183 -2.36 22.33 -6.37
CA GLU A 183 -3.66 22.87 -6.82
C GLU A 183 -4.60 21.80 -7.41
N TRP A 184 -5.90 22.15 -7.43
CA TRP A 184 -7.03 21.30 -7.80
C TRP A 184 -7.02 20.89 -9.28
N VAL A 185 -7.24 19.60 -9.58
CA VAL A 185 -7.36 19.12 -10.96
C VAL A 185 -8.60 18.24 -11.11
N ASN A 186 -9.63 18.80 -11.75
CA ASN A 186 -10.97 18.21 -11.86
C ASN A 186 -11.19 17.57 -13.23
N ASN A 187 -10.12 17.47 -14.02
CA ASN A 187 -10.18 16.94 -15.38
C ASN A 187 -9.34 15.67 -15.45
N PHE A 188 -10.01 14.54 -15.69
CA PHE A 188 -9.41 13.23 -15.95
C PHE A 188 -8.36 13.29 -17.07
N SER A 189 -8.49 14.24 -17.99
CA SER A 189 -7.62 14.41 -19.16
C SER A 189 -6.52 15.47 -18.98
N SER A 190 -6.40 16.06 -17.78
CA SER A 190 -5.31 17.01 -17.51
C SER A 190 -3.97 16.24 -17.49
N PRO A 191 -2.87 16.79 -18.03
CA PRO A 191 -1.53 16.22 -17.86
C PRO A 191 -1.14 16.00 -16.41
N ASP A 192 -1.81 16.71 -15.51
CA ASP A 192 -1.63 16.60 -14.08
C ASP A 192 -2.38 15.41 -13.46
N SER A 193 -3.45 14.89 -14.08
CA SER A 193 -4.32 13.85 -13.48
C SER A 193 -3.62 12.49 -13.30
N TYR A 194 -2.44 12.33 -13.89
CA TYR A 194 -1.51 11.22 -13.69
C TYR A 194 -0.09 11.68 -14.00
N SER A 195 0.91 10.85 -13.73
CA SER A 195 2.28 11.04 -14.20
C SER A 195 2.82 9.72 -14.74
N ASN A 196 3.27 9.72 -15.99
CA ASN A 196 3.97 8.58 -16.62
C ASN A 196 5.49 8.66 -16.44
N THR A 197 5.96 9.59 -15.63
CA THR A 197 7.35 9.69 -15.19
C THR A 197 7.38 9.76 -13.66
N PRO A 198 8.38 9.16 -12.99
CA PRO A 198 8.50 9.29 -11.55
C PRO A 198 8.65 10.75 -11.13
N VAL A 199 7.88 11.15 -10.12
CA VAL A 199 7.93 12.48 -9.51
C VAL A 199 8.49 12.38 -8.11
N HIS A 200 9.39 13.29 -7.76
CA HIS A 200 9.88 13.43 -6.38
C HIS A 200 8.76 13.94 -5.48
N VAL A 201 8.64 13.37 -4.28
CA VAL A 201 7.58 13.69 -3.30
C VAL A 201 8.16 14.33 -2.05
N MET A 202 9.10 13.65 -1.39
CA MET A 202 9.73 14.13 -0.16
C MET A 202 11.04 13.39 0.11
N ASP A 203 11.82 13.93 1.04
CA ASP A 203 13.06 13.33 1.53
C ASP A 203 12.91 12.90 3.00
N ASN A 204 13.97 12.28 3.52
CA ASN A 204 14.09 11.90 4.93
C ASN A 204 13.08 10.83 5.38
N VAL A 205 12.68 9.91 4.51
CA VAL A 205 11.71 8.84 4.78
C VAL A 205 12.39 7.54 5.15
N VAL A 206 11.77 6.80 6.08
CA VAL A 206 12.20 5.45 6.51
C VAL A 206 11.21 4.35 6.15
N SER A 207 9.95 4.71 5.90
CA SER A 207 8.91 3.74 5.55
C SER A 207 7.80 4.41 4.75
N ILE A 208 7.19 3.63 3.86
CA ILE A 208 6.07 4.02 3.02
C ILE A 208 4.98 2.96 3.06
N ALA A 209 3.74 3.37 2.79
CA ALA A 209 2.63 2.45 2.59
C ALA A 209 1.53 3.05 1.72
N VAL A 210 0.71 2.18 1.14
CA VAL A 210 -0.28 2.56 0.13
C VAL A 210 -1.63 1.89 0.42
N SER A 211 -2.70 2.60 0.14
CA SER A 211 -4.08 2.07 -0.03
C SER A 211 -4.46 2.20 -1.52
N SER A 212 -5.70 1.92 -1.88
CA SER A 212 -6.22 2.03 -3.25
C SER A 212 -5.94 3.41 -3.86
N TYR A 213 -6.22 4.49 -3.11
CA TYR A 213 -6.13 5.89 -3.56
C TYR A 213 -5.38 6.81 -2.59
N ASN A 214 -4.70 6.23 -1.60
CA ASN A 214 -3.98 6.97 -0.58
C ASN A 214 -2.56 6.46 -0.44
N SER A 215 -1.69 7.34 0.02
CA SER A 215 -0.29 7.06 0.26
C SER A 215 0.11 7.58 1.65
N ALA A 216 1.12 6.95 2.23
CA ALA A 216 1.64 7.26 3.54
C ALA A 216 3.17 7.18 3.54
N ALA A 217 3.80 8.01 4.37
CA ALA A 217 5.22 7.94 4.67
C ALA A 217 5.50 8.30 6.14
N ILE A 218 6.53 7.67 6.69
CA ILE A 218 7.12 8.04 7.98
C ILE A 218 8.53 8.54 7.76
N THR A 219 8.81 9.73 8.27
CA THR A 219 10.15 10.33 8.23
C THR A 219 11.07 9.79 9.33
N ARG A 220 12.39 9.96 9.17
CA ARG A 220 13.40 9.62 10.20
C ARG A 220 13.13 10.33 11.53
N ASP A 221 12.49 11.49 11.48
CA ASP A 221 12.11 12.28 12.65
C ASP A 221 10.80 11.79 13.31
N GLY A 222 10.23 10.69 12.83
CA GLY A 222 9.01 10.08 13.37
C GLY A 222 7.72 10.79 12.96
N VAL A 223 7.77 11.71 11.99
CA VAL A 223 6.58 12.40 11.50
C VAL A 223 5.89 11.55 10.44
N LEU A 224 4.58 11.32 10.64
CA LEU A 224 3.69 10.64 9.72
C LEU A 224 3.05 11.63 8.74
N TYR A 225 3.10 11.28 7.46
CA TYR A 225 2.42 11.96 6.36
C TYR A 225 1.43 10.98 5.71
N LEU A 226 0.22 11.46 5.41
CA LEU A 226 -0.83 10.74 4.68
C LEU A 226 -1.33 11.65 3.58
N TRP A 227 -1.48 11.22 2.34
CA TRP A 227 -2.03 12.03 1.24
C TRP A 227 -2.85 11.16 0.28
N GLY A 228 -3.54 11.79 -0.67
CA GLY A 228 -4.45 11.09 -1.58
C GLY A 228 -5.92 11.45 -1.36
N ASP A 229 -6.82 10.49 -1.56
CA ASP A 229 -8.26 10.73 -1.39
C ASP A 229 -8.62 11.17 0.04
N ASN A 230 -9.52 12.14 0.16
CA ASN A 230 -10.06 12.62 1.42
C ASN A 230 -11.55 12.94 1.34
N SER A 231 -12.23 12.39 0.32
CA SER A 231 -13.67 12.54 0.12
C SER A 231 -14.48 12.13 1.35
N CYS A 232 -13.99 11.15 2.11
CA CYS A 232 -14.60 10.62 3.34
C CYS A 232 -13.83 10.97 4.61
N GLY A 233 -12.75 11.76 4.54
CA GLY A 233 -11.90 12.09 5.69
C GLY A 233 -10.72 11.13 5.94
N GLN A 234 -10.33 10.34 4.94
CA GLN A 234 -9.32 9.27 5.01
C GLN A 234 -7.94 9.71 5.51
N ILE A 235 -7.65 11.00 5.49
CA ILE A 235 -6.38 11.58 5.92
C ILE A 235 -6.40 12.00 7.39
N GLY A 236 -7.58 12.13 8.01
CA GLY A 236 -7.68 12.36 9.45
C GLY A 236 -7.19 13.73 9.91
N ASN A 237 -7.16 14.74 9.03
CA ASN A 237 -6.73 16.11 9.36
C ASN A 237 -7.89 17.04 9.81
N GLY A 238 -9.07 16.48 10.09
CA GLY A 238 -10.26 17.22 10.53
C GLY A 238 -10.99 17.93 9.38
N LYS A 239 -10.54 17.75 8.14
CA LYS A 239 -11.20 18.23 6.92
C LYS A 239 -11.70 17.02 6.13
N SER A 240 -12.83 17.18 5.46
CA SER A 240 -13.31 16.27 4.42
C SER A 240 -13.76 17.08 3.20
N GLY A 241 -13.85 16.44 2.05
CA GLY A 241 -14.44 17.02 0.85
C GLY A 241 -13.46 17.21 -0.31
N ASN A 242 -13.95 17.91 -1.33
CA ASN A 242 -13.44 17.86 -2.71
C ASN A 242 -11.95 18.20 -2.89
N GLY A 243 -11.29 18.89 -1.94
CA GLY A 243 -9.86 19.20 -2.00
C GLY A 243 -9.02 17.97 -1.66
N TYR A 244 -8.38 17.38 -2.67
CA TYR A 244 -7.43 16.27 -2.52
C TYR A 244 -6.21 16.71 -1.71
N PRO A 245 -6.04 16.26 -0.46
CA PRO A 245 -4.99 16.78 0.38
C PRO A 245 -3.63 16.34 -0.15
N THR A 246 -2.77 17.33 -0.29
CA THR A 246 -1.39 17.19 -0.70
C THR A 246 -0.53 16.93 0.54
N ILE A 247 0.73 16.55 0.37
CA ILE A 247 1.63 16.41 1.53
C ILE A 247 1.64 17.67 2.43
N SER A 248 1.45 18.86 1.85
CA SER A 248 1.37 20.13 2.60
C SER A 248 0.10 20.32 3.42
N ASP A 249 -0.98 19.61 3.12
CA ASP A 249 -2.23 19.62 3.90
C ASP A 249 -2.21 18.59 5.06
N CYS A 250 -1.13 17.83 5.13
CA CYS A 250 -1.02 16.60 5.89
C CYS A 250 0.23 16.66 6.75
N VAL A 251 0.15 17.35 7.89
CA VAL A 251 1.19 17.29 8.90
C VAL A 251 0.57 16.76 10.19
N SER A 252 1.06 15.60 10.62
CA SER A 252 0.76 14.95 11.90
C SER A 252 -0.73 14.90 12.21
N THR A 253 -1.41 13.81 11.86
CA THR A 253 -2.64 13.47 12.59
C THR A 253 -2.26 13.43 14.08
N LEU A 254 -2.77 14.35 14.90
CA LEU A 254 -2.64 14.21 16.34
C LEU A 254 -3.12 12.79 16.69
N PRO A 255 -2.42 12.05 17.58
CA PRO A 255 -2.75 10.66 17.93
C PRO A 255 -4.22 10.39 18.30
N GLU A 256 -5.00 11.44 18.56
CA GLU A 256 -6.43 11.39 18.85
C GLU A 256 -7.32 11.19 17.61
N MET A 257 -6.96 11.75 16.44
CA MET A 257 -7.72 11.59 15.18
C MET A 257 -7.57 10.19 14.58
N ILE A 258 -6.45 9.54 14.88
CA ILE A 258 -6.14 8.15 14.52
C ILE A 258 -7.11 7.14 15.17
N LYS A 259 -7.65 7.46 16.36
CA LYS A 259 -8.42 6.50 17.17
C LYS A 259 -9.86 6.29 16.68
N THR A 260 -10.35 7.11 15.75
CA THR A 260 -11.75 7.06 15.30
C THR A 260 -11.95 6.25 14.03
N GLY A 261 -10.89 5.71 13.41
CA GLY A 261 -10.98 4.75 12.29
C GLY A 261 -11.56 5.33 10.99
N ILE A 262 -11.42 6.64 10.77
CA ILE A 262 -11.90 7.33 9.56
C ILE A 262 -10.80 7.35 8.48
N THR A 263 -9.81 6.46 8.56
CA THR A 263 -8.64 6.43 7.67
C THR A 263 -8.49 5.04 7.06
N ASP A 264 -8.09 4.95 5.79
CA ASP A 264 -7.70 3.68 5.12
C ASP A 264 -6.45 3.04 5.75
N PHE A 265 -5.85 3.74 6.70
CA PHE A 265 -4.69 3.37 7.46
C PHE A 265 -5.08 3.13 8.92
N HIS A 266 -4.60 2.06 9.52
CA HIS A 266 -4.93 1.67 10.89
C HIS A 266 -3.70 1.78 11.79
N PHE A 267 -3.71 2.76 12.69
CA PHE A 267 -2.57 2.99 13.58
C PHE A 267 -2.83 2.50 14.99
N TYR A 268 -1.79 1.93 15.58
CA TYR A 268 -1.77 1.53 16.98
C TYR A 268 -0.41 1.80 17.60
N VAL A 269 -0.38 2.00 18.92
CA VAL A 269 0.88 2.09 19.68
C VAL A 269 1.10 0.74 20.34
N ASN A 270 2.24 0.10 20.10
CA ASN A 270 2.55 -1.18 20.74
C ASN A 270 2.91 -1.00 22.23
N GLY A 271 3.10 -2.11 22.95
CA GLY A 271 3.48 -2.09 24.37
C GLY A 271 4.84 -1.44 24.69
N GLN A 272 5.64 -1.11 23.67
CA GLN A 272 6.93 -0.40 23.81
C GLN A 272 6.82 1.10 23.47
N GLY A 273 5.62 1.60 23.18
CA GLY A 273 5.40 3.01 22.82
C GLY A 273 5.72 3.34 21.36
N LYS A 274 6.02 2.35 20.50
CA LYS A 274 6.25 2.58 19.06
C LYS A 274 4.90 2.73 18.36
N LEU A 275 4.77 3.73 17.49
CA LEU A 275 3.65 3.86 16.56
C LEU A 275 3.83 2.83 15.44
N HIS A 276 2.85 1.96 15.29
CA HIS A 276 2.69 1.06 14.16
C HIS A 276 1.52 1.55 13.33
N CYS A 277 1.56 1.30 12.04
CA CYS A 277 0.32 1.29 11.29
C CYS A 277 0.36 0.28 10.17
N TYR A 278 -0.84 -0.05 9.72
CA TYR A 278 -1.02 -0.82 8.53
C TYR A 278 -2.04 -0.22 7.58
N ALA A 279 -1.81 -0.40 6.29
CA ALA A 279 -2.76 -0.08 5.24
C ALA A 279 -3.35 -1.38 4.72
N TYR A 280 -4.66 -1.41 4.47
CA TYR A 280 -5.28 -2.52 3.73
C TYR A 280 -5.73 -2.02 2.36
N SER A 281 -5.22 -2.62 1.30
CA SER A 281 -5.72 -2.37 -0.05
C SER A 281 -6.78 -3.41 -0.38
N GLU A 282 -8.03 -2.98 -0.52
CA GLU A 282 -9.15 -3.86 -0.88
C GLU A 282 -8.95 -4.55 -2.24
N TRP A 283 -8.17 -3.93 -3.12
CA TRP A 283 -7.89 -4.43 -4.47
C TRP A 283 -6.88 -5.57 -4.49
N ASN A 284 -5.79 -5.46 -3.72
CA ASN A 284 -4.75 -6.49 -3.70
C ASN A 284 -4.84 -7.41 -2.48
N LYS A 285 -5.76 -7.14 -1.54
CA LYS A 285 -5.94 -7.84 -0.27
C LYS A 285 -4.65 -7.92 0.57
N LYS A 286 -3.74 -6.96 0.43
CA LYS A 286 -2.48 -6.90 1.18
C LYS A 286 -2.57 -5.92 2.33
N GLU A 287 -1.96 -6.34 3.44
CA GLU A 287 -1.65 -5.48 4.57
C GLU A 287 -0.19 -5.03 4.47
N TYR A 288 0.03 -3.73 4.36
CA TYR A 288 1.36 -3.14 4.49
C TYR A 288 1.55 -2.77 5.97
N ARG A 289 2.64 -3.19 6.62
CA ARG A 289 2.89 -2.92 8.04
C ARG A 289 4.17 -2.13 8.23
N TRP A 290 4.20 -1.26 9.23
CA TRP A 290 5.35 -0.45 9.60
C TRP A 290 5.48 -0.25 11.10
#